data_AF-A0A0R2E859-F1
#
_entry.id   AF-A0A0R2E859-F1
#
_cell.length_a   1.000
_cell.length_b   1.000
_cell.length_c   1.000
_cell.angle_alpha   90.00
_cell.angle_beta   90.00
_cell.angle_gamma   90.00
#
_symmetry.space_group_name_H-M   'P 1'
#
loop_
_entity.id
_entity.type
_entity.pdbx_description
1 polymer ?
#
loop_
_entity_poly.entity_id
_entity_poly.type
_entity_poly.pdbx_seq_one_letter_code
_entity_poly.pdbx_strand_id
1 'polypeptide(L)'
;MIMGLIFSAQMYYYYIRSSALKKTIDFKTAEILVNLAKTNNIEKNGVIEFCDGIVKKNSDGFIVNLKSGEKITIMIDESED
;
A
#
# COMPACT_ATOMS: atom_id res chain seq x y z
N MET A 1 39.77 -8.72 5.21
CA MET A 1 39.10 -7.50 5.74
C MET A 1 38.31 -6.76 4.65
N ILE A 2 38.89 -6.48 3.47
CA ILE A 2 38.21 -5.79 2.34
C ILE A 2 36.99 -6.56 1.80
N MET A 3 37.09 -7.87 1.59
CA MET A 3 35.97 -8.67 1.07
C MET A 3 34.73 -8.63 1.98
N GLY A 4 34.92 -8.65 3.31
CA GLY A 4 33.80 -8.57 4.26
C GLY A 4 33.02 -7.25 4.18
N LEU A 5 33.70 -6.15 3.86
CA LEU A 5 33.09 -4.84 3.64
C LEU A 5 32.29 -4.77 2.33
N ILE A 6 32.74 -5.48 1.29
CA ILE A 6 32.03 -5.54 0.00
C ILE A 6 30.75 -6.36 0.15
N PHE A 7 30.82 -7.52 0.82
CA PHE A 7 29.63 -8.35 1.06
C PHE A 7 28.58 -7.64 1.92
N SER A 8 29.00 -6.94 2.99
CA SER A 8 28.07 -6.19 3.82
C SER A 8 27.43 -5.01 3.08
N ALA A 9 28.19 -4.30 2.24
CA ALA A 9 27.66 -3.23 1.39
C ALA A 9 26.66 -3.74 0.35
N GLN A 10 26.94 -4.87 -0.31
CA GLN A 10 26.00 -5.49 -1.26
C GLN A 10 24.72 -5.94 -0.55
N MET A 11 24.84 -6.60 0.60
CA MET A 11 23.68 -7.08 1.37
C MET A 11 22.79 -5.91 1.82
N TYR A 12 23.40 -4.81 2.27
CA TYR A 12 22.68 -3.59 2.64
C TYR A 12 21.96 -2.94 1.45
N TYR A 13 22.60 -2.89 0.29
CA TYR A 13 21.99 -2.38 -0.94
C TYR A 13 20.74 -3.19 -1.34
N TYR A 14 20.84 -4.51 -1.33
CA TYR A 14 19.69 -5.38 -1.63
C TYR A 14 18.57 -5.24 -0.62
N TYR A 15 18.90 -5.08 0.66
CA TYR A 15 17.93 -4.85 1.71
C TYR A 15 17.11 -3.56 1.47
N ILE A 16 17.78 -2.43 1.20
CA ILE A 16 17.09 -1.17 0.89
C ILE A 16 16.19 -1.35 -0.34
N ARG A 17 16.72 -1.95 -1.40
CA ARG A 17 15.98 -2.14 -2.65
C ARG A 17 14.73 -3.01 -2.45
N SER A 18 14.86 -4.10 -1.71
CA SER A 18 13.74 -4.98 -1.39
C SER A 18 12.68 -4.26 -0.54
N SER A 19 13.10 -3.48 0.46
CA SER A 19 12.20 -2.66 1.27
C SER A 19 11.43 -1.64 0.44
N ALA A 20 12.10 -0.93 -0.47
CA ALA A 20 11.47 0.01 -1.39
C ALA A 20 10.46 -0.69 -2.31
N LEU A 21 10.84 -1.84 -2.89
CA LEU A 21 9.96 -2.61 -3.75
C LEU A 21 8.70 -3.10 -3.00
N LYS A 22 8.87 -3.58 -1.76
CA LYS A 22 7.74 -3.99 -0.91
C LYS A 22 6.76 -2.83 -0.70
N LYS A 23 7.26 -1.63 -0.35
CA LYS A 23 6.42 -0.43 -0.20
C LYS A 23 5.66 -0.10 -1.48
N THR A 24 6.30 -0.22 -2.64
CA THR A 24 5.64 0.02 -3.93
C THR A 24 4.55 -1.00 -4.22
N ILE A 25 4.79 -2.29 -3.94
CA ILE A 25 3.79 -3.36 -4.10
C ILE A 25 2.62 -3.11 -3.17
N ASP A 26 2.86 -2.86 -1.88
CA ASP A 26 1.81 -2.58 -0.90
C ASP A 26 0.96 -1.36 -1.35
N PHE A 27 1.58 -0.28 -1.81
CA PHE A 27 0.87 0.89 -2.33
C PHE A 27 0.00 0.58 -3.55
N LYS A 28 0.54 -0.18 -4.52
CA LYS A 28 -0.20 -0.58 -5.72
C LYS A 28 -1.38 -1.51 -5.40
N THR A 29 -1.19 -2.44 -4.47
CA THR A 29 -2.29 -3.28 -3.97
C THR A 29 -3.37 -2.42 -3.34
N ALA A 30 -3.01 -1.44 -2.51
CA ALA A 30 -3.98 -0.54 -1.89
C ALA A 30 -4.78 0.26 -2.93
N GLU A 31 -4.13 0.77 -3.98
CA GLU A 31 -4.78 1.48 -5.09
C GLU A 31 -5.81 0.58 -5.82
N ILE A 32 -5.44 -0.68 -6.10
CA ILE A 32 -6.35 -1.66 -6.71
C ILE A 32 -7.56 -1.92 -5.81
N LEU A 33 -7.34 -2.13 -4.51
CA LEU A 33 -8.43 -2.38 -3.56
C LEU A 33 -9.38 -1.18 -3.45
N VAL A 34 -8.85 0.06 -3.47
CA VAL A 34 -9.68 1.27 -3.51
C VAL A 34 -10.50 1.33 -4.80
N ASN A 35 -9.90 1.02 -5.95
CA ASN A 35 -10.62 1.01 -7.22
C ASN A 35 -11.74 -0.05 -7.21
N LEU A 36 -11.47 -1.25 -6.69
CA LEU A 36 -12.50 -2.29 -6.51
C LEU A 36 -13.61 -1.84 -5.56
N ALA A 37 -13.27 -1.18 -4.45
CA ALA A 37 -14.25 -0.63 -3.51
C ALA A 37 -15.10 0.47 -4.15
N LYS A 38 -14.50 1.34 -4.98
CA LYS A 38 -15.21 2.35 -5.79
C LYS A 38 -16.17 1.68 -6.78
N THR A 39 -15.72 0.66 -7.51
CA THR A 39 -16.57 -0.11 -8.45
C THR A 39 -17.73 -0.79 -7.74
N ASN A 40 -17.53 -1.25 -6.51
CA ASN A 40 -18.59 -1.83 -5.67
C ASN A 40 -19.47 -0.79 -4.98
N ASN A 41 -19.38 0.49 -5.33
CA ASN A 41 -20.16 1.59 -4.76
C ASN A 41 -20.11 1.67 -3.23
N ILE A 42 -18.90 1.58 -2.66
CA ILE A 42 -18.73 1.69 -1.21
C ILE A 42 -19.34 3.00 -0.67
N GLU A 43 -20.24 2.85 0.29
CA GLU A 43 -20.95 3.95 0.95
C GLU A 43 -20.00 4.78 1.84
N LYS A 44 -20.43 5.99 2.21
CA LYS A 44 -19.70 6.82 3.18
C LYS A 44 -19.65 6.11 4.53
N ASN A 45 -18.47 6.00 5.14
CA ASN A 45 -18.19 5.17 6.31
C ASN A 45 -18.36 3.66 6.08
N GLY A 46 -18.56 3.24 4.83
CA GLY A 46 -18.62 1.85 4.43
C GLY A 46 -17.27 1.16 4.59
N VAL A 47 -17.33 -0.14 4.83
CA VAL A 47 -16.17 -1.02 4.93
C VAL A 47 -16.40 -2.20 3.99
N ILE A 48 -15.42 -2.49 3.15
CA ILE A 48 -15.41 -3.69 2.30
C ILE A 48 -14.16 -4.50 2.64
N GLU A 49 -14.37 -5.78 2.91
CA GLU A 49 -13.30 -6.75 3.11
C GLU A 49 -13.00 -7.47 1.80
N PHE A 50 -11.73 -7.46 1.42
CA PHE A 50 -11.19 -8.20 0.29
C PHE A 50 -10.20 -9.25 0.76
N CYS A 51 -9.81 -10.17 -0.14
CA CYS A 51 -8.83 -11.19 0.18
C CYS A 51 -7.49 -10.61 0.62
N ASP A 52 -7.06 -9.47 0.07
CA ASP A 52 -5.74 -8.87 0.36
C ASP A 52 -5.76 -7.76 1.42
N GLY A 53 -6.94 -7.39 1.93
CA GLY A 53 -7.06 -6.33 2.93
C GLY A 53 -8.48 -5.79 3.07
N ILE A 54 -8.62 -4.81 3.95
CA ILE A 54 -9.89 -4.14 4.25
C ILE A 54 -9.79 -2.70 3.77
N VAL A 55 -10.80 -2.24 3.01
CA VAL A 55 -10.94 -0.85 2.58
C VAL A 55 -12.07 -0.21 3.34
N LYS A 56 -11.79 0.94 3.96
CA LYS A 56 -12.77 1.79 4.62
C LYS A 56 -12.81 3.15 3.94
N LYS A 57 -14.00 3.61 3.57
CA LYS A 57 -14.20 4.95 3.02
C LYS A 57 -14.52 5.93 4.14
N ASN A 58 -13.75 7.02 4.22
CA ASN A 58 -14.02 8.16 5.09
C ASN A 58 -14.51 9.36 4.26
N SER A 59 -14.72 10.52 4.89
CA SER A 59 -15.08 11.76 4.18
C SER A 59 -13.98 12.22 3.20
N ASP A 60 -12.72 12.05 3.58
CA ASP A 60 -11.59 12.71 2.89
C ASP A 60 -10.77 11.72 2.05
N GLY A 61 -11.18 10.45 1.99
CA GLY A 61 -10.43 9.42 1.28
C GLY A 61 -10.75 7.98 1.69
N PHE A 62 -9.80 7.09 1.41
CA PHE A 62 -9.86 5.67 1.70
C PHE A 62 -8.72 5.25 2.63
N ILE A 63 -9.05 4.48 3.65
CA ILE A 63 -8.09 3.79 4.52
C ILE A 63 -8.05 2.33 4.08
N VAL A 64 -6.88 1.86 3.69
CA VAL A 64 -6.63 0.47 3.32
C VAL A 64 -5.76 -0.17 4.39
N ASN A 65 -6.26 -1.23 5.02
CA ASN A 65 -5.50 -2.10 5.91
C ASN A 65 -5.17 -3.37 5.13
N LEU A 66 -3.92 -3.50 4.69
CA LEU A 66 -3.46 -4.70 3.96
C LEU A 66 -3.24 -5.86 4.93
N LYS A 67 -3.41 -7.10 4.44
CA LYS A 67 -3.05 -8.30 5.21
C LYS A 67 -1.57 -8.37 5.57
N SER A 68 -0.72 -7.67 4.82
CA SER A 68 0.71 -7.50 5.16
C SER A 68 0.93 -6.70 6.45
N GLY A 69 -0.12 -6.10 7.03
CA GLY A 69 -0.07 -5.26 8.23
C GLY A 69 0.18 -3.78 7.93
N GLU A 70 0.47 -3.44 6.67
CA GLU A 70 0.61 -2.07 6.21
C GLU A 70 -0.74 -1.36 6.17
N LYS A 71 -0.76 -0.11 6.63
CA LYS A 71 -1.93 0.76 6.61
C LYS A 71 -1.64 1.95 5.71
N ILE A 72 -2.41 2.08 4.64
CA ILE A 72 -2.21 3.09 3.61
C ILE A 72 -3.46 3.95 3.52
N THR A 73 -3.27 5.27 3.48
CA THR A 73 -4.35 6.24 3.27
C THR A 73 -4.22 6.80 1.86
N ILE A 74 -5.27 6.65 1.06
CA ILE A 74 -5.37 7.23 -0.28
C ILE A 74 -6.39 8.36 -0.20
N MET A 75 -5.91 9.60 -0.30
CA MET A 75 -6.80 10.77 -0.35
C MET A 75 -7.51 10.82 -1.71
N ILE A 76 -8.76 11.27 -1.71
CA ILE A 76 -9.45 11.59 -2.95
C ILE A 76 -9.02 13.00 -3.30
N ASP A 77 -8.25 13.15 -4.37
CA ASP A 77 -7.99 14.47 -4.94
C ASP A 77 -9.27 14.87 -5.68
N GLU A 78 -9.97 15.92 -5.23
CA GLU A 78 -11.21 16.44 -5.83
C GLU A 78 -10.97 17.14 -7.19
N SER A 79 -9.86 16.81 -7.88
CA SER A 79 -9.44 17.44 -9.13
C SER A 79 -9.73 16.61 -10.40
N GLU A 80 -10.49 15.51 -10.28
CA GLU A 80 -11.10 14.80 -11.41
C GLU A 80 -12.62 14.76 -11.26
N ASP A 81 -13.26 15.91 -11.51
CA ASP A 81 -14.66 16.01 -11.96
C ASP A 81 -14.71 16.85 -13.26
#